data_AF-A0A974P6X0-F1
#
_entry.id   AF-A0A974P6X0-F1
#
_cell.length_a   1.000
_cell.length_b   1.000
_cell.length_c   1.000
_cell.angle_alpha   90.00
_cell.angle_beta   90.00
_cell.angle_gamma   90.00
#
_symmetry.space_group_name_H-M   'P 1'
#
loop_
_entity.id
_entity.type
_entity.pdbx_description
1 polymer ?
#
loop_
_entity_poly.entity_id
_entity_poly.type
_entity_poly.pdbx_seq_one_letter_code
_entity_poly.pdbx_strand_id
1 'polypeptide(L)'
;MAKTPHLQDEARQMLVGGFDALPAVTRAALQGIRTRIGLEYCGLDAYIDPDGGILVFEANATMNFQPDFRNPKTQYNRASVAPAVAAVTKLLYAKLGSRATKT
;
A
#
# COMPACT_ATOMS: atom_id res chain seq x y z
N MET A 1 -10.62 12.91 0.55
CA MET A 1 -9.49 13.40 1.39
C MET A 1 -10.05 13.95 2.68
N ALA A 2 -9.49 13.52 3.82
CA ALA A 2 -9.95 13.98 5.13
C ALA A 2 -9.85 15.50 5.22
N LYS A 3 -10.89 16.15 5.75
CA LYS A 3 -10.91 17.61 5.96
C LYS A 3 -10.25 18.01 7.28
N THR A 4 -10.06 17.03 8.18
CA THR A 4 -9.53 17.22 9.52
C THR A 4 -7.99 17.20 9.51
N PRO A 5 -7.30 18.21 10.07
CA PRO A 5 -5.83 18.31 9.98
C PRO A 5 -5.06 17.10 10.52
N HIS A 6 -5.48 16.51 11.65
CA HIS A 6 -4.76 15.35 12.21
C HIS A 6 -4.83 14.13 11.29
N LEU A 7 -5.97 13.89 10.63
CA LEU A 7 -6.11 12.78 9.66
C LEU A 7 -5.30 13.02 8.39
N GLN A 8 -5.05 14.27 8.02
CA GLN A 8 -4.16 14.59 6.90
C GLN A 8 -2.70 14.33 7.26
N ASP A 9 -2.29 14.64 8.49
CA ASP A 9 -0.94 14.35 8.95
C ASP A 9 -0.71 12.84 9.11
N GLU A 10 -1.67 12.11 9.66
CA GLU A 10 -1.64 10.65 9.74
C GLU A 10 -1.49 10.01 8.35
N ALA A 11 -2.31 10.42 7.38
CA ALA A 11 -2.20 9.95 5.99
C ALA A 11 -0.83 10.27 5.37
N ARG A 12 -0.28 11.47 5.65
CA ARG A 12 1.05 11.87 5.20
C ARG A 12 2.14 10.99 5.82
N GLN A 13 2.10 10.75 7.13
CA GLN A 13 3.09 9.94 7.82
C GLN A 13 3.09 8.51 7.31
N MET A 14 1.91 7.90 7.17
CA MET A 14 1.75 6.57 6.60
C MET A 14 2.29 6.49 5.17
N LEU A 15 1.97 7.48 4.33
CA LEU A 15 2.36 7.45 2.92
C LEU A 15 3.86 7.72 2.71
N VAL A 16 4.46 8.60 3.51
CA VAL A 16 5.90 8.92 3.44
C VAL A 16 6.75 7.81 4.07
N GLY A 17 6.36 7.30 5.24
CA GLY A 17 7.08 6.23 5.91
C GLY A 17 6.79 4.84 5.32
N GLY A 18 5.79 4.74 4.44
CA GLY A 18 5.47 3.53 3.70
C GLY A 18 5.02 2.38 4.61
N PHE A 19 5.32 1.15 4.20
CA PHE A 19 4.90 -0.04 4.94
C PHE A 19 5.46 -0.07 6.37
N ASP A 20 6.68 0.45 6.58
CA ASP A 20 7.35 0.41 7.88
C ASP A 20 6.77 1.41 8.90
N ALA A 21 6.01 2.40 8.45
CA ALA A 21 5.28 3.32 9.34
C ALA A 21 4.08 2.67 10.05
N LEU A 22 3.59 1.54 9.53
CA LEU A 22 2.49 0.80 10.14
C LEU A 22 2.97 0.07 11.41
N PRO A 23 2.13 -0.09 12.44
CA PRO A 23 2.47 -0.92 13.60
C PRO A 23 2.89 -2.34 13.20
N ALA A 24 3.78 -2.96 13.96
CA ALA A 24 4.30 -4.30 13.63
C ALA A 24 3.19 -5.36 13.53
N VAL A 25 2.19 -5.28 14.40
CA VAL A 25 1.00 -6.15 14.36
C VAL A 25 0.19 -5.96 13.08
N THR A 26 0.01 -4.72 12.64
CA THR A 26 -0.65 -4.37 11.37
C THR A 26 0.11 -4.94 10.18
N ARG A 27 1.44 -4.78 10.14
CA ARG A 27 2.27 -5.34 9.07
C ARG A 27 2.17 -6.88 9.00
N ALA A 28 2.22 -7.54 10.15
CA ALA A 28 2.06 -9.00 10.23
C ALA A 28 0.68 -9.45 9.74
N ALA A 29 -0.39 -8.74 10.13
CA ALA A 29 -1.73 -9.00 9.65
C ALA A 29 -1.85 -8.83 8.12
N LEU A 30 -1.30 -7.75 7.55
CA LEU A 30 -1.28 -7.52 6.09
C LEU A 30 -0.52 -8.63 5.34
N GLN A 31 0.57 -9.14 5.89
CA GLN A 31 1.29 -10.29 5.32
C GLN A 31 0.46 -11.59 5.37
N GLY A 32 -0.26 -11.81 6.48
CA GLY A 32 -1.21 -12.93 6.61
C GLY A 32 -2.34 -12.84 5.58
N ILE A 33 -2.93 -11.65 5.42
CA ILE A 33 -3.96 -11.36 4.41
C ILE A 33 -3.41 -11.63 3.00
N ARG A 34 -2.25 -11.07 2.64
CA ARG A 34 -1.58 -11.32 1.36
C ARG A 34 -1.45 -12.82 1.07
N THR A 35 -1.00 -13.58 2.07
CA THR A 35 -0.80 -15.03 1.96
C THR A 35 -2.10 -15.77 1.72
N ARG A 36 -3.18 -15.37 2.39
CA ARG A 36 -4.47 -16.05 2.30
C ARG A 36 -5.27 -15.69 1.06
N ILE A 37 -5.20 -14.44 0.60
CA ILE A 37 -5.83 -14.00 -0.65
C ILE A 37 -5.03 -14.55 -1.86
N GLY A 38 -3.70 -14.71 -1.71
CA GLY A 38 -2.84 -15.22 -2.78
C GLY A 38 -2.50 -14.19 -3.85
N LEU A 39 -2.76 -12.90 -3.59
CA LEU A 39 -2.43 -11.80 -4.49
C LEU A 39 -1.10 -11.16 -4.09
N GLU A 40 -0.17 -11.05 -5.03
CA GLU A 40 1.11 -10.38 -4.81
C GLU A 40 1.07 -8.87 -5.09
N TYR A 41 0.01 -8.43 -5.78
CA TYR A 41 -0.36 -7.04 -5.97
C TYR A 41 -1.87 -6.93 -5.73
N CYS A 42 -2.26 -6.08 -4.79
CA CYS A 42 -3.65 -5.72 -4.55
C CYS A 42 -3.71 -4.37 -3.84
N GLY A 43 -4.85 -3.70 -3.97
CA GLY A 43 -5.23 -2.62 -3.07
C GLY A 43 -6.18 -3.15 -1.99
N LEU A 44 -6.11 -2.56 -0.81
CA LEU A 44 -6.99 -2.89 0.31
C LEU A 44 -7.67 -1.62 0.79
N ASP A 45 -8.99 -1.68 0.91
CA ASP A 45 -9.74 -0.69 1.68
C ASP A 45 -9.98 -1.26 3.07
N ALA A 46 -9.36 -0.66 4.07
CA ALA A 46 -9.34 -1.17 5.42
C ALA A 46 -9.36 -0.06 6.47
N TYR A 47 -9.85 -0.41 7.65
CA TYR A 47 -9.69 0.36 8.87
C TYR A 47 -8.60 -0.28 9.73
N ILE A 48 -7.72 0.55 10.29
CA ILE A 48 -6.74 0.16 11.31
C ILE A 48 -7.20 0.78 12.63
N ASP A 49 -7.42 -0.06 13.64
CA ASP A 49 -7.80 0.41 14.97
C ASP A 49 -6.57 0.90 15.77
N PRO A 50 -6.75 1.56 16.93
CA PRO A 50 -5.63 2.07 17.74
C PRO A 50 -4.64 1.01 18.23
N ASP A 51 -5.05 -0.25 18.36
CA ASP A 51 -4.20 -1.37 18.75
C ASP A 51 -3.48 -2.00 17.54
N GLY A 52 -3.75 -1.47 16.34
CA GLY A 52 -3.18 -1.93 15.07
C GLY A 52 -3.92 -3.11 14.45
N GLY A 53 -5.07 -3.49 14.98
CA GLY A 53 -5.98 -4.47 14.38
C GLY A 53 -6.52 -3.95 13.05
N ILE A 54 -6.83 -4.87 12.13
CA ILE A 54 -7.25 -4.54 10.77
C ILE A 54 -8.64 -5.12 10.49
N LEU A 55 -9.55 -4.25 10.04
CA LEU A 55 -10.81 -4.64 9.44
C LEU A 55 -10.77 -4.34 7.94
N VAL A 56 -10.78 -5.38 7.11
CA VAL A 56 -10.77 -5.26 5.64
C VAL A 56 -12.20 -5.21 5.11
N PHE A 57 -12.49 -4.22 4.28
CA PHE A 57 -13.77 -4.05 3.60
C PHE A 57 -13.73 -4.56 2.15
N GLU A 58 -12.64 -4.28 1.44
CA GLU A 58 -12.43 -4.67 0.05
C GLU A 58 -10.98 -5.08 -0.20
N ALA A 59 -10.79 -6.07 -1.08
CA ALA A 59 -9.51 -6.39 -1.70
C ALA A 59 -9.64 -6.34 -3.23
N ASN A 60 -8.92 -5.40 -3.86
CA ASN A 60 -8.99 -5.15 -5.29
C ASN A 60 -7.72 -5.65 -5.99
N ALA A 61 -7.87 -6.61 -6.91
CA ALA A 61 -6.75 -7.22 -7.62
C ALA A 61 -6.04 -6.26 -8.60
N THR A 62 -6.66 -5.14 -8.97
CA THR A 62 -6.19 -4.23 -10.01
C THR A 62 -6.35 -2.76 -9.60
N MET A 63 -6.15 -2.45 -8.31
CA MET A 63 -6.29 -1.07 -7.84
C MET A 63 -5.34 -0.14 -8.58
N ASN A 64 -5.90 0.94 -9.13
CA ASN A 64 -5.14 1.96 -9.83
C ASN A 64 -4.38 2.83 -8.84
N PHE A 65 -3.11 3.07 -9.13
CA PHE A 65 -2.30 4.07 -8.43
C PHE A 65 -2.22 5.35 -9.27
N GLN A 66 -3.13 6.30 -9.01
CA GLN A 66 -3.24 7.55 -9.78
C GLN A 66 -3.29 8.79 -8.87
N PRO A 67 -2.15 9.21 -8.28
CA PRO A 67 -2.10 10.41 -7.45
C PRO A 67 -2.39 11.69 -8.26
N ASP A 68 -3.21 12.60 -7.72
CA ASP A 68 -3.42 13.95 -8.28
C ASP A 68 -2.44 14.95 -7.66
N PHE A 69 -1.48 15.41 -8.46
CA PHE A 69 -0.46 16.38 -8.04
C PHE A 69 -0.88 17.84 -8.22
N ARG A 70 -2.03 18.11 -8.85
CA ARG A 70 -2.52 19.48 -9.04
C ARG A 70 -3.16 20.03 -7.76
N ASN A 71 -3.59 19.16 -6.86
CA ASN A 71 -4.13 19.55 -5.57
C ASN A 71 -3.01 19.76 -4.53
N PRO A 72 -2.79 20.99 -4.03
CA PRO A 72 -1.73 21.27 -3.05
C PRO A 72 -1.83 20.42 -1.78
N LYS A 73 -3.05 20.04 -1.38
CA LYS A 73 -3.30 19.24 -0.16
C LYS A 73 -2.87 17.78 -0.29
N THR A 74 -2.60 17.27 -1.49
CA THR A 74 -2.18 15.89 -1.76
C THR A 74 -0.77 15.81 -2.32
N GLN A 75 -0.01 16.91 -2.38
CA GLN A 75 1.30 16.90 -3.03
C GLN A 75 2.31 15.96 -2.37
N TYR A 76 2.16 15.67 -1.08
CA TYR A 76 2.98 14.69 -0.37
C TYR A 76 2.87 13.27 -0.96
N ASN A 77 1.82 12.97 -1.73
CA ASN A 77 1.68 11.72 -2.48
C ASN A 77 2.83 11.47 -3.46
N ARG A 78 3.57 12.52 -3.86
CA ARG A 78 4.74 12.39 -4.74
C ARG A 78 5.83 11.53 -4.12
N ALA A 79 5.95 11.52 -2.79
CA ALA A 79 6.96 10.76 -2.07
C ALA A 79 6.81 9.23 -2.27
N SER A 80 5.58 8.74 -2.47
CA SER A 80 5.33 7.30 -2.64
C SER A 80 5.51 6.79 -4.08
N VAL A 81 5.56 7.68 -5.08
CA VAL A 81 5.55 7.29 -6.50
C VAL A 81 6.77 6.44 -6.87
N ALA A 82 7.97 6.97 -6.64
CA ALA A 82 9.21 6.27 -6.98
C ALA A 82 9.34 4.92 -6.24
N PRO A 83 9.10 4.84 -4.91
CA PRO A 83 9.09 3.58 -4.18
C PRO A 83 8.05 2.58 -4.69
N ALA A 84 6.82 3.04 -4.98
CA ALA A 84 5.75 2.17 -5.49
C ALA A 84 6.10 1.60 -6.87
N VAL A 85 6.59 2.45 -7.79
CA VAL A 85 7.03 2.01 -9.13
C VAL A 85 8.19 1.02 -9.02
N ALA A 86 9.17 1.27 -8.15
CA ALA A 86 10.29 0.35 -7.94
C ALA A 86 9.82 -1.02 -7.40
N ALA A 87 8.89 -1.03 -6.45
CA ALA A 87 8.34 -2.26 -5.88
C ALA A 87 7.56 -3.08 -6.92
N VAL A 88 6.69 -2.44 -7.71
CA VAL A 88 5.94 -3.11 -8.78
C VAL A 88 6.88 -3.63 -9.87
N THR A 89 7.87 -2.83 -10.27
CA THR A 89 8.88 -3.23 -11.26
C THR A 89 9.65 -4.46 -10.79
N LYS A 90 10.09 -4.48 -9.53
CA LYS A 90 10.76 -5.64 -8.92
C LYS A 90 9.88 -6.89 -8.93
N LEU A 91 8.60 -6.75 -8.59
CA LEU A 91 7.63 -7.85 -8.64
C LEU A 91 7.51 -8.42 -10.06
N LEU A 92 7.36 -7.56 -11.07
CA LEU A 92 7.24 -7.98 -12.46
C LEU A 92 8.48 -8.74 -12.94
N TYR A 93 9.69 -8.23 -12.66
CA TYR A 93 10.93 -8.93 -13.01
C TYR A 93 11.07 -10.29 -12.31
N ALA A 94 10.71 -10.38 -11.03
CA ALA A 94 10.71 -11.66 -10.31
C ALA A 94 9.75 -12.67 -10.96
N LYS A 95 8.58 -12.22 -11.43
CA LYS A 95 7.62 -13.09 -12.13
C LYS A 95 8.15 -13.57 -13.48
N LEU A 96 8.78 -12.68 -14.25
CA LEU A 96 9.40 -13.03 -15.54
C LEU A 96 10.50 -14.07 -15.36
N GLY A 97 11.41 -13.87 -14.39
CA GLY A 97 12.48 -14.83 -14.08
C GLY A 97 11.95 -16.19 -13.60
N SER A 98 10.89 -16.20 -12.79
CA SER A 98 10.26 -17.44 -12.30
C SER A 98 9.52 -18.24 -13.36
N ARG A 99 9.12 -17.60 -14.48
CA ARG A 99 8.51 -18.29 -15.63
C ARG A 99 9.57 -18.93 -16.51
N ALA A 100 10.69 -18.25 -16.75
CA ALA A 100 11.78 -18.76 -17.58
C ALA A 100 12.43 -20.05 -17.02
N THR A 101 12.38 -20.25 -15.70
CA THR A 101 12.94 -21.41 -14.99
C THR A 101 11.95 -22.58 -14.85
N LYS A 102 10.68 -22.41 -15.22
CA LYS A 102 9.63 -23.44 -15.16
C LYS A 102 9.28 -24.06 -16.52
N THR A 103 10.01 -23.70 -17.56
CA THR A 103 9.98 -24.30 -18.91
C THR A 103 11.18 -25.19 -19.10
#